data_AF-A4BCN0-F1
#
_entry.id   AF-A4BCN0-F1
#
_cell.length_a   1.000
_cell.length_b   1.000
_cell.length_c   1.000
_cell.angle_alpha   90.00
_cell.angle_beta   90.00
_cell.angle_gamma   90.00
#
_symmetry.space_group_name_H-M   'P 1'
#
loop_
_entity.id
_entity.type
_entity.pdbx_description
1 polymer ?
#
loop_
_entity_poly.entity_id
_entity_poly.type
_entity_poly.pdbx_seq_one_letter_code
_entity_poly.pdbx_strand_id
1 'polypeptide(L)'
;MLDTPGMRELRLNDDAEGVSELFDDIEAVMLNCKFSNCHHAGDKGCAVEAAIQDGQLDERRWRNYQKLIREAEQASLTKAQRKKAREQWGKDIAKYSREIKKGRAGV
;
A
#
# COMPACT_ATOMS: atom_id res chain seq x y z
N MET A 1 7.15 -13.98 43.19
CA MET A 1 7.82 -14.82 42.17
C MET A 1 6.89 -14.94 40.99
N LEU A 2 7.44 -14.72 39.81
CA LEU A 2 6.77 -14.77 38.52
C LEU A 2 6.19 -16.17 38.29
N ASP A 3 4.96 -16.24 37.79
CA ASP A 3 4.73 -17.00 36.57
C ASP A 3 3.55 -16.38 35.84
N THR A 4 3.84 -15.77 34.71
CA THR A 4 2.86 -15.21 33.79
C THR A 4 2.56 -16.33 32.79
N PRO A 5 1.48 -17.12 32.94
CA PRO A 5 1.12 -18.09 31.90
C PRO A 5 0.47 -17.30 30.77
N GLY A 6 1.30 -16.63 29.98
CA GLY A 6 0.90 -15.71 28.94
C GLY A 6 1.56 -16.00 27.60
N MET A 7 2.13 -17.20 27.41
CA MET A 7 2.37 -17.72 26.07
C MET A 7 1.02 -18.14 25.48
N ARG A 8 0.21 -17.14 25.12
CA ARG A 8 -0.95 -17.36 24.25
C ARG A 8 -0.41 -17.26 22.84
N GLU A 9 -0.18 -18.45 22.28
CA GLU A 9 0.19 -18.71 20.89
C GLU A 9 -0.44 -17.69 19.94
N LEU A 10 0.37 -16.72 19.47
CA LEU A 10 0.10 -16.08 18.19
C LEU A 10 0.44 -17.11 17.12
N ARG A 11 -0.49 -18.05 16.91
CA ARG A 11 -0.65 -18.70 15.61
C ARG A 11 -1.10 -17.59 14.68
N LEU A 12 -0.13 -16.89 14.08
CA LEU A 12 -0.33 -16.04 12.91
C LEU A 12 -0.87 -16.96 11.82
N ASN A 13 -2.18 -17.15 11.86
CA ASN A 13 -2.92 -17.88 10.85
C ASN A 13 -2.77 -17.11 9.54
N ASP A 14 -2.50 -17.88 8.51
CA ASP A 14 -2.24 -17.52 7.13
C ASP A 14 -3.54 -17.02 6.48
N ASP A 15 -4.08 -15.88 6.93
CA ASP A 15 -5.39 -15.42 6.46
C ASP A 15 -5.35 -13.92 6.21
N ALA A 16 -5.46 -13.54 4.94
CA ALA A 16 -5.68 -12.16 4.52
C ALA A 16 -6.89 -11.51 5.24
N GLU A 17 -7.81 -12.33 5.77
CA GLU A 17 -8.95 -11.90 6.60
C GLU A 17 -8.52 -11.36 7.97
N GLY A 18 -7.57 -12.00 8.66
CA GLY A 18 -7.07 -11.54 9.96
C GLY A 18 -6.25 -10.26 9.88
N VAL A 19 -5.66 -9.97 8.71
CA VAL A 19 -4.99 -8.69 8.41
C VAL A 19 -6.04 -7.59 8.26
N SER A 20 -7.16 -7.87 7.58
CA SER A 20 -8.25 -6.90 7.37
C SER A 20 -8.89 -6.46 8.69
N GLU A 21 -9.18 -7.41 9.59
CA GLU A 21 -9.73 -7.09 10.92
C GLU A 21 -8.75 -6.30 11.80
N LEU A 22 -7.44 -6.46 11.59
CA LEU A 22 -6.41 -5.76 12.37
C LEU A 22 -6.25 -4.28 11.98
N PHE A 23 -6.83 -3.85 10.86
CA PHE A 23 -6.73 -2.48 10.36
C PHE A 23 -8.10 -1.82 10.15
N ASP A 24 -9.20 -2.49 10.53
CA ASP A 24 -10.56 -1.94 10.45
C ASP A 24 -10.70 -0.62 11.22
N ASP A 25 -10.00 -0.48 12.36
CA ASP A 25 -9.96 0.80 13.09
C ASP A 25 -9.31 1.93 12.28
N ILE A 26 -8.29 1.62 11.48
CA ILE A 26 -7.63 2.61 10.63
C ILE A 26 -8.56 2.97 9.47
N GLU A 27 -9.23 1.99 8.86
CA GLU A 27 -10.21 2.20 7.79
C GLU A 27 -11.39 3.07 8.26
N ALA A 28 -11.91 2.79 9.46
CA ALA A 28 -12.95 3.60 10.09
C ALA A 28 -12.50 5.06 10.28
N VAL A 29 -11.25 5.30 10.69
CA VAL A 29 -10.69 6.65 10.81
C VAL A 29 -10.53 7.30 9.42
N MET A 30 -10.11 6.55 8.41
CA MET A 30 -9.99 7.05 7.03
C MET A 30 -11.34 7.53 6.48
N LEU A 31 -12.44 6.83 6.76
CA LEU A 31 -13.81 7.22 6.38
C LEU A 31 -14.27 8.53 7.00
N ASN A 32 -13.66 8.96 8.11
CA ASN A 32 -13.96 10.24 8.76
C ASN A 32 -13.18 11.42 8.17
N CYS A 33 -12.36 11.20 7.13
CA CYS A 33 -11.65 12.30 6.48
C CYS A 33 -12.62 13.27 5.81
N LYS A 34 -12.29 14.57 5.92
CA LYS A 34 -13.13 15.65 5.36
C LYS A 34 -13.33 15.52 3.84
N PHE A 35 -12.38 14.90 3.14
CA PHE A 35 -12.39 14.76 1.69
C PHE A 35 -12.27 13.28 1.31
N SER A 36 -13.06 12.86 0.31
CA SER A 36 -13.00 11.50 -0.22
C SER A 36 -11.74 11.19 -1.03
N ASN A 37 -10.96 12.21 -1.41
CA ASN A 37 -9.66 12.07 -2.08
C ASN A 37 -8.51 12.51 -1.17
N CYS A 38 -8.62 12.22 0.14
CA CYS A 38 -7.56 12.52 1.08
C CYS A 38 -6.35 11.61 0.83
N HIS A 39 -5.15 12.17 0.70
CA HIS A 39 -3.94 11.36 0.56
C HIS A 39 -3.38 10.87 1.90
N HIS A 40 -4.00 11.25 3.01
CA HIS A 40 -3.58 10.94 4.37
C HIS A 40 -2.08 11.25 4.62
N ALA A 41 -1.56 12.28 3.95
CA ALA A 41 -0.14 12.66 3.94
C ALA A 41 0.00 14.19 3.99
N GLY A 42 -0.46 14.82 5.08
CA GLY A 42 -0.43 16.27 5.25
C GLY A 42 -1.65 17.03 4.68
N ASP A 43 -2.73 16.32 4.36
CA ASP A 43 -3.96 16.93 3.85
C ASP A 43 -4.74 17.65 4.97
N LYS A 44 -5.22 18.86 4.70
CA LYS A 44 -5.98 19.67 5.68
C LYS A 44 -7.29 18.98 6.03
N GLY A 45 -7.50 18.60 7.29
CA GLY A 45 -8.72 17.89 7.72
C GLY A 45 -8.69 16.38 7.48
N CYS A 46 -7.49 15.80 7.39
CA CYS A 46 -7.28 14.37 7.46
C CYS A 46 -7.58 13.85 8.88
N ALA A 47 -8.54 12.95 9.01
CA ALA A 47 -8.88 12.31 10.28
C ALA A 47 -7.78 11.37 10.79
N VAL A 48 -7.04 10.72 9.88
CA VAL A 48 -5.89 9.87 10.23
C VAL A 48 -4.79 10.69 10.92
N GLU A 49 -4.46 11.85 10.35
CA GLU A 49 -3.42 12.71 10.91
C GLU A 49 -3.86 13.32 12.24
N ALA A 50 -5.13 13.71 12.36
CA ALA A 50 -5.71 14.15 13.63
C ALA A 50 -5.67 13.03 14.69
N ALA A 51 -6.04 11.81 14.34
CA ALA A 51 -5.97 10.65 15.23
C ALA A 51 -4.54 10.33 15.67
N ILE A 52 -3.54 10.52 14.79
CA ILE A 52 -2.13 10.36 15.14
C ILE A 52 -1.68 11.47 16.11
N GLN A 53 -2.06 12.71 15.86
CA GLN A 53 -1.71 13.85 16.72
C GLN A 53 -2.36 13.74 18.11
N ASP A 54 -3.58 13.22 18.17
CA ASP A 54 -4.33 13.01 19.42
C ASP A 54 -3.90 11.72 20.16
N GLY A 55 -3.06 10.88 19.54
CA GLY A 55 -2.60 9.61 20.10
C GLY A 55 -3.63 8.48 20.05
N GLN A 56 -4.77 8.69 19.38
CA GLN A 56 -5.78 7.66 19.11
C GLN A 56 -5.26 6.62 18.10
N LEU A 57 -4.37 7.02 17.18
CA LEU A 57 -3.71 6.13 16.24
C LEU A 57 -2.19 6.22 16.38
N ASP A 58 -1.54 5.09 16.63
CA ASP A 58 -0.08 5.06 16.72
C ASP A 58 0.56 5.24 15.33
N GLU A 59 1.54 6.15 15.23
CA GLU A 59 2.23 6.45 13.97
C GLU A 59 2.92 5.21 13.37
N ARG A 60 3.49 4.33 14.20
CA ARG A 60 4.12 3.10 13.70
C ARG A 60 3.08 2.16 13.12
N ARG A 61 1.88 2.10 13.72
CA ARG A 61 0.77 1.30 13.20
C ARG A 61 0.33 1.81 11.83
N TRP A 62 0.18 3.13 11.68
CA TRP A 62 -0.11 3.75 10.38
C TRP A 62 0.96 3.43 9.32
N ARG A 63 2.25 3.56 9.67
CA ARG A 63 3.36 3.21 8.75
C ARG A 63 3.33 1.74 8.34
N ASN A 64 3.03 0.82 9.27
CA ASN A 64 2.90 -0.60 8.95
C ASN A 64 1.72 -0.87 8.02
N TYR A 65 0.58 -0.23 8.24
CA TYR A 65 -0.58 -0.31 7.35
C TYR A 65 -0.22 0.13 5.92
N GLN A 66 0.39 1.31 5.77
CA GLN A 66 0.83 1.81 4.45
C GLN A 66 1.79 0.84 3.76
N LYS A 67 2.69 0.21 4.52
CA LYS A 67 3.63 -0.78 3.99
C LYS A 67 2.87 -2.02 3.50
N LEU A 68 1.96 -2.56 4.31
CA LEU A 68 1.15 -3.72 3.95
C LEU A 68 0.28 -3.49 2.73
N ILE A 69 -0.37 -2.33 2.61
CA ILE A 69 -1.15 -1.98 1.41
C ILE A 69 -0.27 -1.94 0.16
N ARG A 70 0.94 -1.38 0.24
CA ARG A 70 1.89 -1.41 -0.90
C ARG A 70 2.31 -2.84 -1.26
N GLU A 71 2.58 -3.68 -0.26
CA GLU A 71 2.93 -5.08 -0.49
C GLU A 71 1.76 -5.86 -1.08
N ALA A 72 0.54 -5.61 -0.61
CA ALA A 72 -0.71 -6.19 -1.11
C ALA A 72 -1.03 -5.74 -2.53
N GLU A 73 -0.86 -4.46 -2.87
CA GLU A 73 -1.01 -3.94 -4.24
C GLU A 73 0.02 -4.56 -5.19
N GLN A 74 1.27 -4.68 -4.72
CA GLN A 74 2.28 -5.39 -5.47
C GLN A 74 1.88 -6.86 -5.65
N ALA A 75 1.45 -7.54 -4.60
CA ALA A 75 1.07 -8.96 -4.65
C ALA A 75 -0.19 -9.21 -5.51
N SER A 76 -1.15 -8.29 -5.48
CA SER A 76 -2.40 -8.34 -6.24
C SER A 76 -2.18 -8.11 -7.74
N LEU A 77 -1.08 -7.45 -8.13
CA LEU A 77 -0.51 -7.64 -9.47
C LEU A 77 -0.07 -9.09 -9.60
N THR A 78 -0.98 -9.93 -10.10
CA THR A 78 -0.72 -11.34 -10.39
C THR A 78 0.59 -11.47 -11.18
N LYS A 79 1.34 -12.57 -10.99
CA LYS A 79 2.55 -12.85 -11.80
C LYS A 79 2.28 -12.66 -13.31
N ALA A 80 1.07 -12.98 -13.76
CA ALA A 80 0.60 -12.76 -15.11
C ALA A 80 0.51 -11.27 -15.52
N GLN A 81 -0.02 -10.39 -14.67
CA GLN A 81 -0.07 -8.94 -14.91
C GLN A 81 1.33 -8.32 -14.92
N ARG A 82 2.22 -8.72 -13.99
CA ARG A 82 3.62 -8.29 -13.99
C ARG A 82 4.37 -8.70 -15.27
N LYS A 83 4.14 -9.93 -15.76
CA LYS A 83 4.70 -10.42 -17.03
C LYS A 83 4.20 -9.60 -18.22
N LYS A 84 2.89 -9.38 -18.32
CA LYS A 84 2.28 -8.56 -19.39
C LYS A 84 2.80 -7.12 -19.38
N ALA A 85 2.88 -6.48 -18.21
CA ALA A 85 3.40 -5.13 -18.08
C ALA A 85 4.87 -5.03 -18.55
N ARG A 86 5.71 -6.01 -18.19
CA ARG A 86 7.12 -6.06 -18.64
C ARG A 86 7.25 -6.31 -20.15
N GLU A 87 6.45 -7.21 -20.71
CA GLU A 87 6.42 -7.48 -22.15
C GLU A 87 5.94 -6.26 -22.94
N GLN A 88 4.91 -5.58 -22.46
CA GLN A 88 4.38 -4.37 -23.08
C GLN A 88 5.40 -3.24 -23.06
N TRP A 89 6.02 -2.96 -21.91
CA TRP A 89 7.10 -1.98 -21.79
C TRP A 89 8.26 -2.24 -22.76
N GLY A 90 8.67 -3.51 -22.93
CA GLY A 90 9.70 -3.87 -23.91
C GLY A 90 9.32 -3.55 -25.36
N LYS A 91 8.03 -3.72 -25.71
CA LYS A 91 7.50 -3.37 -27.05
C LYS A 91 7.46 -1.86 -27.24
N ASP A 92 7.04 -1.11 -26.23
CA ASP A 92 7.00 0.36 -26.26
C ASP A 92 8.40 0.96 -26.40
N ILE A 93 9.39 0.45 -25.65
CA ILE A 93 10.81 0.81 -25.81
C ILE A 93 11.31 0.49 -27.22
N ALA A 94 11.00 -0.70 -27.76
CA ALA A 94 11.43 -1.10 -29.10
C ALA A 94 10.75 -0.28 -30.21
N LYS A 95 9.52 0.19 -29.99
CA LYS A 95 8.83 1.12 -30.88
C LYS A 95 9.50 2.49 -30.82
N TYR A 96 9.65 3.04 -29.62
CA TYR A 96 10.31 4.33 -29.39
C TYR A 96 11.73 4.38 -30.01
N SER A 97 12.53 3.33 -29.80
CA SER A 97 13.87 3.22 -30.40
C SER A 97 13.86 3.23 -31.93
N ARG A 98 12.86 2.61 -32.56
CA ARG A 98 12.69 2.63 -34.02
C ARG A 98 12.26 4.00 -34.53
N GLU A 99 11.40 4.71 -33.80
CA GLU A 99 10.98 6.08 -34.15
C GLU A 99 12.14 7.06 -34.04
N ILE A 100 12.94 6.96 -32.98
CA ILE A 100 14.19 7.74 -32.81
C ILE A 100 15.18 7.47 -33.96
N LYS A 101 15.38 6.21 -34.35
CA LYS A 101 16.28 5.86 -35.47
C LYS A 101 15.78 6.37 -36.82
N LYS A 102 14.46 6.36 -37.07
CA LYS A 102 13.87 6.97 -38.27
C LYS A 102 14.05 8.49 -38.30
N GLY A 103 13.86 9.16 -37.16
CA GLY A 103 14.09 10.61 -37.05
C GLY A 103 15.56 11.00 -37.26
N ARG A 104 16.51 10.13 -36.90
CA ARG A 104 17.96 10.38 -37.06
C ARG A 104 18.50 10.07 -38.46
N ALA A 105 17.75 9.37 -39.31
CA ALA A 105 18.12 9.05 -40.69
C ALA A 105 17.56 10.05 -41.73
N GLY A 106 16.82 11.08 -41.27
CA GLY A 106 16.21 12.12 -42.10
C GLY A 106 16.84 13.51 -41.98
N VAL A 107 18.07 13.62 -41.45
CA VAL A 107 18.89 14.85 -41.42
C VAL A 107 20.18 14.62 -42.17
#